data_AF-A0A5C9AI42-F1
#
_entry.id   AF-A0A5C9AI42-F1
#
_cell.length_a   1.000
_cell.length_b   1.000
_cell.length_c   1.000
_cell.angle_alpha   90.00
_cell.angle_beta   90.00
_cell.angle_gamma   90.00
#
_symmetry.space_group_name_H-M   'P 1'
#
loop_
_entity.id
_entity.type
_entity.pdbx_description
1 polymer ?
#
loop_
_entity_poly.entity_id
_entity_poly.type
_entity_poly.pdbx_seq_one_letter_code
_entity_poly.pdbx_strand_id
1 'polypeptide(L)'
;MIKITPHKIAILMGILLSPSVFATDINVEFTATVKATTCNITLTGNNVTNDGNNNYTLRIPKMGLDKIANKTTESQADFKLVASGCSSGISWIDTTLTGNASSSSPKLIIPQSGDSSSTTSNIGMGFKKRTTDDATFLKPNSA
;
A
#
# COMPACT_ATOMS: atom_id res chain seq x y z
N MET A 1 71.03 -8.25 -62.84
CA MET A 1 71.02 -6.92 -62.18
C MET A 1 70.83 -5.91 -63.31
N ILE A 2 69.77 -5.11 -63.42
CA ILE A 2 69.17 -4.16 -62.46
C ILE A 2 67.63 -4.12 -62.64
N LYS A 3 66.96 -3.72 -61.56
CA LYS A 3 65.54 -3.90 -61.21
C LYS A 3 64.64 -2.83 -61.84
N ILE A 4 63.52 -3.29 -62.41
CA ILE A 4 62.30 -2.55 -62.80
C ILE A 4 61.75 -1.82 -61.55
N THR A 5 61.08 -0.66 -61.61
CA THR A 5 59.65 -0.57 -61.98
C THR A 5 59.25 0.92 -62.05
N PRO A 6 58.40 1.33 -63.01
CA PRO A 6 57.86 2.69 -63.13
C PRO A 6 56.61 2.87 -62.25
N HIS A 7 56.16 4.10 -62.00
CA HIS A 7 54.79 4.55 -62.30
C HIS A 7 54.63 6.04 -61.95
N LYS A 8 54.25 6.79 -62.99
CA LYS A 8 53.68 8.14 -62.93
C LYS A 8 52.33 8.08 -62.22
N ILE A 9 51.91 9.17 -61.58
CA ILE A 9 50.66 9.91 -61.86
C ILE A 9 50.55 11.07 -60.87
N ALA A 10 50.25 12.23 -61.43
CA ALA A 10 50.24 13.52 -60.79
C ALA A 10 48.81 13.94 -60.39
N ILE A 11 48.75 14.84 -59.40
CA ILE A 11 47.71 15.86 -59.14
C ILE A 11 46.33 15.33 -58.66
N LEU A 12 45.85 15.84 -57.51
CA LEU A 12 44.71 16.79 -57.42
C LEU A 12 44.28 16.94 -55.94
N MET A 13 44.72 18.03 -55.29
CA MET A 13 44.11 18.51 -54.05
C MET A 13 42.75 19.11 -54.40
N GLY A 14 41.67 18.48 -53.96
CA GLY A 14 40.31 18.93 -54.23
C GLY A 14 39.30 18.37 -53.24
N ILE A 15 38.69 19.30 -52.51
CA ILE A 15 37.28 19.32 -52.10
C ILE A 15 36.92 18.52 -50.83
N LEU A 16 36.79 19.31 -49.76
CA LEU A 16 35.82 19.20 -48.67
C LEU A 16 34.58 18.36 -49.05
N LEU A 17 34.40 17.20 -48.43
CA LEU A 17 33.08 16.56 -48.22
C LEU A 17 33.22 15.62 -47.02
N SER A 18 33.00 16.19 -45.82
CA SER A 18 32.66 15.44 -44.63
C SER A 18 31.48 14.51 -44.94
N PRO A 19 31.54 13.21 -44.61
CA PRO A 19 30.36 12.36 -44.71
C PRO A 19 29.29 12.92 -43.76
N SER A 20 28.16 13.30 -44.33
CA SER A 20 26.93 13.59 -43.61
C SER A 20 26.62 12.42 -42.68
N VAL A 21 26.75 12.66 -41.37
CA VAL A 21 26.27 11.76 -40.34
C VAL A 21 24.75 11.72 -40.48
N PHE A 22 24.22 10.59 -40.96
CA PHE A 22 22.78 10.35 -40.92
C PHE A 22 22.40 10.14 -39.45
N ALA A 23 21.77 11.13 -38.83
CA ALA A 23 21.08 10.93 -37.56
C ALA A 23 19.91 9.97 -37.84
N THR A 24 20.03 8.73 -37.39
CA THR A 24 18.91 7.78 -37.42
C THR A 24 18.04 8.04 -36.20
N ASP A 25 16.84 8.57 -36.41
CA ASP A 25 15.80 8.60 -35.38
C ASP A 25 15.40 7.16 -35.05
N ILE A 26 15.79 6.70 -33.87
CA ILE A 26 15.39 5.39 -33.34
C ILE A 26 14.07 5.58 -32.60
N ASN A 27 12.96 5.26 -33.27
CA ASN A 27 11.64 5.31 -32.66
C ASN A 27 11.40 4.03 -31.86
N VAL A 28 11.52 4.10 -30.54
CA VAL A 28 11.19 3.00 -29.62
C VAL A 28 9.74 3.17 -29.14
N GLU A 29 8.87 2.25 -29.54
CA GLU A 29 7.51 2.17 -29.02
C GLU A 29 7.48 1.30 -27.76
N PHE A 30 7.17 1.92 -26.62
CA PHE A 30 6.94 1.22 -25.37
C PHE A 30 5.45 1.01 -25.16
N THR A 31 5.00 -0.24 -25.28
CA THR A 31 3.64 -0.63 -24.87
C THR A 31 3.69 -1.12 -23.42
N ALA A 32 3.21 -0.29 -22.49
CA ALA A 32 3.02 -0.69 -21.10
C ALA A 32 1.54 -1.00 -20.84
N THR A 33 1.20 -2.27 -20.63
CA THR A 33 -0.12 -2.65 -20.14
C THR A 33 -0.17 -2.40 -18.63
N VAL A 34 -0.86 -1.34 -18.20
CA VAL A 34 -1.13 -1.10 -16.79
C VAL A 34 -2.18 -2.12 -16.32
N LYS A 35 -1.74 -3.25 -15.77
CA LYS A 35 -2.62 -4.10 -14.96
C LYS A 35 -2.73 -3.43 -13.59
N ALA A 36 -3.94 -3.04 -13.20
CA ALA A 36 -4.18 -2.64 -11.82
C ALA A 36 -3.73 -3.79 -10.90
N THR A 37 -2.76 -3.53 -10.04
CA THR A 37 -2.32 -4.49 -9.01
C THR A 37 -3.45 -4.63 -8.01
N THR A 38 -4.20 -5.71 -8.10
CA THR A 38 -5.31 -6.00 -7.20
C THR A 38 -4.98 -7.16 -6.28
N CYS A 39 -5.47 -7.07 -5.05
CA CYS A 39 -5.59 -8.16 -4.09
C CYS A 39 -7.04 -8.16 -3.59
N ASN A 40 -7.60 -9.33 -3.33
CA ASN A 40 -8.85 -9.44 -2.59
C ASN A 40 -8.53 -9.41 -1.10
N ILE A 41 -9.06 -8.42 -0.38
CA ILE A 41 -8.90 -8.29 1.07
C ILE A 41 -10.17 -8.76 1.77
N THR A 42 -10.03 -9.72 2.68
CA THR A 42 -11.12 -10.19 3.54
C THR A 42 -10.75 -10.05 5.01
N LEU A 43 -11.74 -9.87 5.88
CA LEU A 43 -11.56 -9.91 7.32
C LEU A 43 -12.06 -11.25 7.86
N THR A 44 -11.26 -11.86 8.72
CA THR A 44 -11.57 -13.14 9.37
C THR A 44 -11.30 -13.05 10.86
N GLY A 45 -12.02 -13.83 11.67
CA GLY A 45 -11.86 -13.88 13.12
C GLY A 45 -13.11 -14.42 13.79
N ASN A 46 -12.98 -14.89 15.03
CA ASN A 46 -14.10 -15.49 15.75
C ASN A 46 -15.26 -14.52 15.99
N ASN A 47 -14.96 -13.23 16.03
CA ASN A 47 -15.91 -12.15 16.29
C ASN A 47 -16.26 -11.34 15.03
N VAL A 48 -15.89 -11.83 13.84
CA VAL A 48 -16.10 -11.13 12.57
C VAL A 48 -17.27 -11.76 11.81
N THR A 49 -18.24 -10.94 11.44
CA THR A 49 -19.31 -11.29 10.50
C THR A 49 -19.05 -10.59 9.17
N ASN A 50 -19.18 -11.31 8.06
CA ASN A 50 -19.17 -10.71 6.71
C ASN A 50 -20.60 -10.28 6.36
N ASP A 51 -20.81 -8.98 6.21
CA ASP A 51 -22.12 -8.39 5.94
C ASP A 51 -22.38 -8.18 4.44
N GLY A 52 -21.45 -8.63 3.59
CA GLY A 52 -21.48 -8.44 2.14
C GLY A 52 -20.99 -7.05 1.72
N ASN A 53 -20.80 -6.86 0.40
CA ASN A 53 -20.36 -5.57 -0.18
C ASN A 53 -19.09 -4.98 0.48
N ASN A 54 -18.11 -5.83 0.81
CA ASN A 54 -16.87 -5.47 1.51
C ASN A 54 -17.07 -4.90 2.93
N ASN A 55 -18.25 -5.07 3.53
CA ASN A 55 -18.53 -4.67 4.90
C ASN A 55 -18.39 -5.86 5.85
N TYR A 56 -17.84 -5.57 7.03
CA TYR A 56 -17.63 -6.55 8.08
C TYR A 56 -17.97 -5.94 9.43
N THR A 57 -18.64 -6.72 10.27
CA THR A 57 -18.93 -6.36 11.66
C THR A 57 -17.97 -7.11 12.58
N LEU A 58 -17.18 -6.38 13.36
CA LEU A 58 -16.42 -6.91 14.49
C LEU A 58 -17.23 -6.74 15.77
N ARG A 59 -17.67 -7.85 16.38
CA ARG A 59 -18.48 -7.82 17.60
C ARG A 59 -17.61 -8.03 18.84
N ILE A 60 -17.46 -7.00 19.66
CA ILE A 60 -16.81 -7.16 20.96
C ILE A 60 -17.75 -7.95 21.91
N PRO A 61 -17.25 -8.96 22.63
CA PRO A 61 -18.05 -9.73 23.58
C PRO A 61 -18.73 -8.86 24.65
N LYS A 62 -19.87 -9.33 25.16
CA LYS A 62 -20.47 -8.74 26.37
C LYS A 62 -19.56 -9.02 27.55
N MET A 63 -19.34 -7.99 28.37
CA MET A 63 -18.40 -8.07 29.48
C MET A 63 -18.67 -7.02 30.56
N GLY A 64 -18.11 -7.23 31.75
CA GLY A 64 -18.18 -6.28 32.85
C GLY A 64 -17.30 -5.04 32.60
N LEU A 65 -17.67 -3.91 33.20
CA LEU A 65 -16.88 -2.68 33.13
C LEU A 65 -15.53 -2.81 33.82
N ASP A 66 -15.43 -3.67 34.84
CA ASP A 66 -14.19 -4.01 35.53
C ASP A 66 -13.14 -4.58 34.56
N LYS A 67 -13.58 -5.39 33.59
CA LYS A 67 -12.72 -6.01 32.59
C LYS A 67 -12.17 -5.00 31.58
N ILE A 68 -12.96 -3.98 31.26
CA ILE A 68 -12.55 -2.85 30.41
C ILE A 68 -11.58 -1.96 31.18
N ALA A 69 -11.91 -1.58 32.43
CA ALA A 69 -11.08 -0.75 33.28
C ALA A 69 -9.70 -1.39 33.55
N ASN A 70 -9.69 -2.71 33.75
CA ASN A 70 -8.47 -3.50 33.98
C ASN A 70 -7.81 -4.02 32.70
N LYS A 71 -8.32 -3.65 31.51
CA LYS A 71 -7.75 -4.01 30.19
C LYS A 71 -7.47 -5.51 30.01
N THR A 72 -8.38 -6.33 30.52
CA THR A 72 -8.22 -7.79 30.49
C THR A 72 -8.33 -8.35 29.07
N THR A 73 -7.91 -9.60 28.84
CA THR A 73 -8.06 -10.25 27.53
C THR A 73 -9.52 -10.41 27.10
N GLU A 74 -10.45 -10.43 28.06
CA GLU A 74 -11.89 -10.44 27.77
C GLU A 74 -12.33 -9.15 27.04
N SER A 75 -11.58 -8.03 27.16
CA SER A 75 -11.88 -6.75 26.50
C SER A 75 -11.33 -6.63 25.10
N GLN A 76 -10.84 -7.72 24.55
CA GLN A 76 -10.16 -7.76 23.27
C GLN A 76 -10.90 -8.72 22.33
N ALA A 77 -10.96 -8.35 21.06
CA ALA A 77 -11.46 -9.21 20.01
C ALA A 77 -10.46 -9.20 18.86
N ASP A 78 -10.00 -10.39 18.49
CA ASP A 78 -9.04 -10.55 17.42
C ASP A 78 -9.72 -10.68 16.06
N PHE A 79 -9.09 -10.05 15.07
CA PHE A 79 -9.39 -10.26 13.66
C PHE A 79 -8.09 -10.26 12.83
N LYS A 80 -8.18 -10.73 11.59
CA LYS A 80 -7.08 -10.80 10.63
C LYS A 80 -7.56 -10.27 9.29
N LEU A 81 -6.78 -9.34 8.71
CA LEU A 81 -6.87 -9.00 7.30
C LEU A 81 -6.15 -10.07 6.49
N VAL A 82 -6.84 -10.66 5.53
CA VAL A 82 -6.33 -11.72 4.67
C VAL A 82 -6.32 -11.20 3.24
N ALA A 83 -5.13 -11.10 2.65
CA ALA A 83 -4.95 -10.81 1.24
C ALA A 83 -4.89 -12.11 0.44
N SER A 84 -5.65 -12.19 -0.64
CA SER A 84 -5.74 -13.36 -1.50
C SER A 84 -5.85 -12.96 -2.97
N GLY A 85 -5.47 -13.85 -3.89
CA GLY A 85 -5.56 -13.59 -5.33
C GLY A 85 -4.75 -12.37 -5.80
N CYS A 86 -3.66 -12.06 -5.08
CA CYS A 86 -2.83 -10.90 -5.39
C CYS A 86 -2.11 -11.04 -6.73
N SER A 87 -2.10 -9.95 -7.51
CA SER A 87 -1.30 -9.86 -8.72
C SER A 87 0.19 -10.02 -8.42
N SER A 88 0.95 -10.61 -9.35
CA SER A 88 2.41 -10.75 -9.24
C SER A 88 3.08 -9.39 -9.09
N GLY A 89 4.02 -9.26 -8.15
CA GLY A 89 4.80 -8.03 -7.92
C GLY A 89 4.32 -7.19 -6.72
N ILE A 90 3.23 -7.56 -6.06
CA ILE A 90 2.81 -6.91 -4.80
C ILE A 90 3.70 -7.41 -3.65
N SER A 91 4.52 -6.52 -3.11
CA SER A 91 5.49 -6.80 -2.03
C SER A 91 5.01 -6.41 -0.63
N TRP A 92 4.07 -5.45 -0.53
CA TRP A 92 3.46 -5.03 0.73
C TRP A 92 2.05 -4.48 0.49
N ILE A 93 1.29 -4.34 1.57
CA ILE A 93 -0.04 -3.74 1.59
C ILE A 93 -0.03 -2.68 2.69
N ASP A 94 -0.31 -1.44 2.31
CA ASP A 94 -0.51 -0.34 3.24
C ASP A 94 -2.00 -0.21 3.57
N THR A 95 -2.33 -0.02 4.84
CA THR A 95 -3.71 0.06 5.32
C THR A 95 -3.88 1.32 6.15
N THR A 96 -4.90 2.13 5.84
CA THR A 96 -5.27 3.30 6.64
C THR A 96 -6.44 2.96 7.56
N LEU A 97 -6.32 3.30 8.84
CA LEU A 97 -7.43 3.25 9.80
C LEU A 97 -8.10 4.62 9.85
N THR A 98 -9.40 4.69 9.57
CA THR A 98 -10.20 5.92 9.62
C THR A 98 -11.33 5.75 10.62
N GLY A 99 -11.64 6.79 11.40
CA GLY A 99 -12.74 6.75 12.36
C GLY A 99 -12.88 8.02 13.19
N ASN A 100 -13.93 8.09 14.02
CA ASN A 100 -14.15 9.21 14.93
C ASN A 100 -13.19 9.11 16.12
N ALA A 101 -12.07 9.83 16.09
CA ALA A 101 -11.07 9.80 17.14
C ALA A 101 -11.50 10.60 18.37
N SER A 102 -11.20 10.11 19.57
CA SER A 102 -11.42 10.86 20.82
C SER A 102 -10.49 12.07 20.90
N SER A 103 -11.00 13.22 21.35
CA SER A 103 -10.20 14.43 21.59
C SER A 103 -9.21 14.28 22.73
N SER A 104 -9.58 13.56 23.80
CA SER A 104 -8.74 13.32 24.98
C SER A 104 -7.82 12.11 24.84
N SER A 105 -8.16 11.17 23.95
CA SER A 105 -7.37 9.97 23.67
C SER A 105 -7.34 9.68 22.16
N PRO A 106 -6.51 10.39 21.37
CA PRO A 106 -6.58 10.38 19.89
C PRO A 106 -6.31 9.03 19.21
N LYS A 107 -5.85 8.01 19.95
CA LYS A 107 -5.66 6.65 19.45
C LYS A 107 -6.88 5.75 19.61
N LEU A 108 -7.94 6.25 20.26
CA LEU A 108 -9.19 5.52 20.47
C LEU A 108 -10.25 6.04 19.50
N ILE A 109 -10.97 5.10 18.88
CA ILE A 109 -12.19 5.37 18.13
C ILE A 109 -13.36 5.37 19.11
N ILE A 110 -14.20 6.40 19.03
CA ILE A 110 -15.39 6.56 19.85
C ILE A 110 -16.64 6.54 18.96
N PRO A 111 -17.83 6.27 19.53
CA PRO A 111 -19.09 6.38 18.80
C PRO A 111 -19.23 7.74 18.09
N GLN A 112 -19.99 7.79 17.01
CA GLN A 112 -20.30 9.05 16.35
C GLN A 112 -21.18 9.90 17.28
N SER A 113 -20.94 11.21 17.33
CA SER A 113 -21.68 12.13 18.21
C SER A 113 -23.18 12.22 17.92
N GLY A 114 -23.63 11.77 16.75
CA GLY A 114 -25.05 11.71 16.36
C GLY A 114 -25.69 10.32 16.53
N ASP A 115 -24.95 9.33 17.01
CA ASP A 115 -25.50 7.99 17.27
C ASP A 115 -26.29 7.99 18.59
N SER A 116 -27.59 8.27 18.50
CA SER A 116 -28.51 8.27 19.65
C SER A 116 -28.82 6.87 20.19
N SER A 117 -28.38 5.81 19.49
CA SER A 117 -28.46 4.44 19.99
C SER A 117 -27.25 4.07 20.85
N SER A 118 -26.18 4.87 20.79
CA SER A 118 -25.00 4.69 21.62
C SER A 118 -25.29 5.10 23.06
N THR A 119 -25.22 4.14 23.98
CA THR A 119 -25.46 4.35 25.41
C THR A 119 -24.17 4.50 26.21
N THR A 120 -23.00 4.54 25.54
CA THR A 120 -21.69 4.49 26.21
C THR A 120 -20.98 5.84 26.18
N SER A 121 -20.74 6.39 27.37
CA SER A 121 -19.88 7.56 27.58
C SER A 121 -18.54 7.14 28.18
N ASN A 122 -17.45 7.84 27.84
CA ASN A 122 -16.10 7.58 28.34
C ASN A 122 -15.52 6.19 28.00
N ILE A 123 -16.04 5.54 26.96
CA ILE A 123 -15.53 4.27 26.43
C ILE A 123 -15.08 4.50 24.99
N GLY A 124 -13.90 4.00 24.65
CA GLY A 124 -13.35 4.03 23.29
C GLY A 124 -12.63 2.73 22.95
N MET A 125 -12.46 2.48 21.65
CA MET A 125 -11.85 1.27 21.10
C MET A 125 -10.49 1.59 20.49
N GLY A 126 -9.45 0.87 20.91
CA GLY A 126 -8.12 0.92 20.30
C GLY A 126 -7.88 -0.26 19.36
N PHE A 127 -7.07 -0.06 18.32
CA PHE A 127 -6.63 -1.11 17.40
C PHE A 127 -5.12 -1.27 17.51
N LYS A 128 -4.63 -2.50 17.65
CA LYS A 128 -3.20 -2.82 17.70
C LYS A 128 -2.89 -4.12 16.97
N LYS A 129 -1.61 -4.36 16.72
CA LYS A 129 -1.15 -5.68 16.30
C LYS A 129 -1.32 -6.64 17.49
N ARG A 130 -1.68 -7.90 17.22
CA ARG A 130 -1.99 -8.90 18.26
C ARG A 130 -0.90 -9.02 19.34
N THR A 131 0.36 -8.88 18.95
CA THR A 131 1.52 -9.10 19.83
C THR A 131 2.10 -7.81 20.42
N THR A 132 1.40 -6.69 20.33
CA THR A 132 1.91 -5.40 20.83
C THR A 132 1.12 -4.90 22.05
N ASP A 133 1.72 -3.97 22.79
CA ASP A 133 1.12 -3.36 23.99
C ASP A 133 0.04 -2.33 23.62
N ASP A 134 -0.87 -2.01 24.54
CA ASP A 134 -1.94 -1.02 24.33
C ASP A 134 -1.42 0.41 24.09
N ALA A 135 -0.23 0.76 24.57
CA ALA A 135 0.42 2.03 24.24
C ALA A 135 0.67 2.18 22.72
N THR A 136 0.69 1.07 21.99
CA THR A 136 0.94 0.99 20.54
C THR A 136 -0.33 1.04 19.69
N PHE A 137 -1.48 1.45 20.25
CA PHE A 137 -2.68 1.64 19.44
C PHE A 137 -2.39 2.53 18.23
N LEU A 138 -2.91 2.09 17.08
CA LEU A 138 -2.86 2.81 15.82
C LEU A 138 -3.68 4.09 15.95
N LYS A 139 -3.15 5.20 15.44
CA LYS A 139 -3.87 6.47 15.44
C LYS A 139 -4.79 6.53 14.22
N PRO A 140 -6.12 6.65 14.39
CA PRO A 140 -7.03 6.85 13.27
C PRO A 140 -6.69 8.14 12.51
N ASN A 141 -7.01 8.18 11.23
CA ASN A 141 -6.87 9.34 10.35
C ASN A 141 -5.42 9.86 10.27
N SER A 142 -4.45 8.99 10.53
CA SER A 142 -3.02 9.29 10.39
C SER A 142 -2.48 8.41 9.28
N ALA A 143 -2.08 9.04 8.18
CA ALA A 143 -1.43 8.40 7.04
C ALA A 143 0.06 8.17 7.33
#